data_AF-A0A8C9IHV1-F1
#
_entry.id   AF-A0A8C9IHV1-F1
#
_cell.length_a   1.000
_cell.length_b   1.000
_cell.length_c   1.000
_cell.angle_alpha   90.00
_cell.angle_beta   90.00
_cell.angle_gamma   90.00
#
_symmetry.space_group_name_H-M   'P 1'
#
loop_
_entity.id
_entity.type
_entity.pdbx_description
1 polymer ?
#
loop_
_entity_poly.entity_id
_entity_poly.type
_entity_poly.pdbx_seq_one_letter_code
_entity_poly.pdbx_strand_id
1 'polypeptide(L)'
;MPLPVQVFNLQGAVEPMQIDVDPQEDPQNAPDVNYVVENPSLDLEQYAASYSGLMRIERLQFIADHCPTLRVEALKMALSFVQRTFNVDMYEEIHRKLSEATRELQNAPDAIPESGVEPPPLDTAWVEATRKKALLKLEKLDTDLKNYKGNSIKESIRRGHDDLGDHYLDCGDLSNALKCYSRARDYCTSAKHVINMCLNVIKVSVYLQNWSHVLSYVSKAESTPEIAEQRGERDSQTQAILTKLKCAAGLAELAARKYKQAAKCLLLASFDHCDFPELLSPSNVAIYGGLCALATFDRQELQRNVISSSSFKLFLELEPQVRDIIFKFYESKYASCLKMLDEMKDNLLLDMYLAPHVRTLYTQIRNRALIQYFSPYVSADMHRMAAAFNTTVAALEDELTQLILEGLISARVDSHSKILYARDVDQRSTTFEKSLLMGKEFQRRAKAMMLRAAVLRNQIHVKSPPREGSQGELTPANSQSRMSTNM
;
A
#
# COMPACT_ATOMS: atom_id res chain seq x y z
N MET A 1 -34.51 -51.51 -19.10
CA MET A 1 -33.40 -52.05 -18.27
C MET A 1 -32.70 -50.87 -17.57
N PRO A 2 -32.19 -51.06 -16.35
CA PRO A 2 -32.58 -50.29 -15.16
C PRO A 2 -31.83 -48.96 -14.94
N LEU A 3 -32.47 -48.10 -14.16
CA LEU A 3 -31.91 -46.86 -13.58
C LEU A 3 -30.86 -47.18 -12.51
N PRO A 4 -29.77 -46.39 -12.38
CA PRO A 4 -28.95 -46.35 -11.19
C PRO A 4 -29.45 -45.31 -10.19
N VAL A 5 -29.59 -45.76 -8.95
CA VAL A 5 -29.89 -45.02 -7.72
C VAL A 5 -28.67 -44.15 -7.35
N GLN A 6 -28.88 -42.87 -7.05
CA GLN A 6 -27.91 -42.06 -6.30
C GLN A 6 -28.55 -41.52 -5.02
N VAL A 7 -27.81 -41.76 -3.95
CA VAL A 7 -28.13 -41.57 -2.53
C VAL A 7 -28.13 -40.08 -2.20
N PHE A 8 -29.24 -39.58 -1.67
CA PHE A 8 -29.34 -38.24 -1.08
C PHE A 8 -28.83 -38.29 0.37
N ASN A 9 -27.76 -37.54 0.65
CA ASN A 9 -27.37 -37.21 2.02
C ASN A 9 -28.15 -35.96 2.47
N LEU A 10 -28.93 -36.13 3.53
CA LEU A 10 -29.67 -35.07 4.23
C LEU A 10 -28.71 -34.17 5.01
N GLN A 11 -28.71 -32.87 4.72
CA GLN A 11 -28.38 -31.83 5.71
C GLN A 11 -29.34 -30.66 5.53
N GLY A 12 -30.11 -30.37 6.58
CA GLY A 12 -31.16 -29.37 6.61
C GLY A 12 -30.64 -27.94 6.48
N ALA A 13 -31.45 -27.09 5.85
CA ALA A 13 -31.22 -25.65 5.79
C ALA A 13 -31.28 -25.03 7.20
N VAL A 14 -30.12 -24.67 7.72
CA VAL A 14 -29.91 -23.73 8.82
C VAL A 14 -30.23 -22.33 8.28
N GLU A 15 -30.93 -21.52 9.07
CA GLU A 15 -31.15 -20.09 8.79
C GLU A 15 -29.81 -19.40 8.50
N PRO A 16 -29.77 -18.33 7.66
CA PRO A 16 -28.55 -17.58 7.50
C PRO A 16 -28.26 -16.86 8.82
N MET A 17 -27.41 -17.47 9.65
CA MET A 17 -26.67 -16.74 10.68
C MET A 17 -26.05 -15.52 10.01
N GLN A 18 -26.33 -14.33 10.54
CA GLN A 18 -25.45 -13.19 10.36
C GLN A 18 -24.09 -13.62 10.90
N ILE A 19 -23.24 -14.08 10.00
CA ILE A 19 -21.82 -14.22 10.23
C ILE A 19 -21.35 -12.78 10.42
N ASP A 20 -21.08 -12.42 11.67
CA ASP A 20 -20.20 -11.31 11.97
C ASP A 20 -18.99 -11.48 11.05
N VAL A 21 -18.82 -10.52 10.14
CA VAL A 21 -17.68 -10.49 9.23
C VAL A 21 -16.47 -10.28 10.11
N ASP A 22 -15.88 -11.39 10.55
CA ASP A 22 -14.49 -11.41 10.99
C ASP A 22 -13.69 -10.68 9.90
N PRO A 23 -12.77 -9.78 10.27
CA PRO A 23 -12.00 -9.02 9.30
C PRO A 23 -11.36 -10.04 8.37
N GLN A 24 -11.83 -10.07 7.12
CA GLN A 24 -11.20 -10.86 6.09
C GLN A 24 -9.73 -10.46 6.11
N GLU A 25 -8.86 -11.38 6.54
CA GLU A 25 -7.46 -11.34 6.17
C GLU A 25 -7.46 -11.28 4.65
N ASP A 26 -7.25 -10.08 4.11
CA ASP A 26 -7.09 -9.85 2.69
C ASP A 26 -6.01 -10.83 2.21
N PRO A 27 -6.31 -11.76 1.28
CA PRO A 27 -5.30 -12.66 0.68
C PRO A 27 -4.25 -11.89 -0.14
N GLN A 28 -4.29 -10.56 -0.11
CA GLN A 28 -3.42 -9.62 -0.80
C GLN A 28 -2.25 -9.14 0.06
N ASN A 29 -2.23 -9.41 1.37
CA ASN A 29 -1.00 -9.36 2.17
C ASN A 29 -0.24 -10.65 1.95
N ALA A 30 0.59 -10.69 0.90
CA ALA A 30 1.57 -11.76 0.77
C ALA A 30 2.43 -11.77 2.05
N PRO A 31 2.66 -12.93 2.67
CA PRO A 31 3.43 -13.02 3.90
C PRO A 31 4.83 -12.47 3.67
N ASP A 32 5.40 -11.86 4.72
CA ASP A 32 6.78 -11.40 4.77
C ASP A 32 7.69 -12.45 4.15
N VAL A 33 8.21 -12.14 2.96
CA VAL A 33 9.22 -12.96 2.33
C VAL A 33 10.45 -12.74 3.21
N ASN A 34 10.79 -13.70 4.07
CA ASN A 34 12.03 -13.70 4.81
C ASN A 34 13.20 -13.68 3.82
N TYR A 35 13.68 -12.48 3.49
CA TYR A 35 14.88 -12.24 2.71
C TYR A 35 15.91 -11.54 3.60
N VAL A 36 17.17 -11.69 3.24
CA VAL A 36 18.30 -11.07 3.95
C VAL A 36 19.05 -10.20 2.95
N VAL A 37 19.35 -8.96 3.35
CA VAL A 37 20.19 -8.04 2.58
C VAL A 37 21.56 -7.98 3.24
N GLU A 38 22.59 -8.48 2.57
CA GLU A 38 23.93 -8.59 3.14
C GLU A 38 24.82 -7.37 2.87
N ASN A 39 24.60 -6.66 1.76
CA ASN A 39 25.51 -5.61 1.29
C ASN A 39 24.81 -4.27 1.00
N PRO A 40 24.21 -3.61 2.02
CA PRO A 40 23.61 -2.29 1.82
C PRO A 40 24.66 -1.19 1.80
N SER A 41 24.43 -0.16 0.99
CA SER A 41 25.19 1.10 1.05
C SER A 41 24.47 2.16 1.89
N LEU A 42 23.60 1.73 2.81
CA LEU A 42 22.69 2.59 3.56
C LEU A 42 23.43 3.31 4.69
N ASP A 43 23.29 4.64 4.73
CA ASP A 43 23.70 5.48 5.85
C ASP A 43 22.57 5.52 6.89
N LEU A 44 22.76 4.79 8.01
CA LEU A 44 21.75 4.64 9.06
C LEU A 44 21.49 5.95 9.81
N GLU A 45 22.53 6.73 10.07
CA GLU A 45 22.45 7.97 10.84
C GLU A 45 21.59 9.00 10.11
N GLN A 46 21.87 9.21 8.82
CA GLN A 46 21.11 10.13 7.98
C GLN A 46 19.67 9.63 7.80
N TYR A 47 19.48 8.33 7.63
CA TYR A 47 18.15 7.74 7.49
C TYR A 47 17.32 7.91 8.76
N ALA A 48 17.87 7.60 9.93
CA ALA A 48 17.19 7.76 11.22
C ALA A 48 16.87 9.23 11.52
N ALA A 49 17.78 10.16 11.17
CA ALA A 49 17.58 11.59 11.39
C ALA A 49 16.38 12.15 10.61
N SER A 50 16.06 11.58 9.44
CA SER A 50 14.96 12.03 8.58
C SER A 50 13.56 11.72 9.12
N TYR A 51 13.44 10.80 10.09
CA TYR A 51 12.16 10.36 10.66
C TYR A 51 12.02 10.75 12.12
N SER A 52 10.81 10.75 12.67
CA SER A 52 10.55 10.95 14.10
C SER A 52 9.40 10.07 14.63
N GLY A 53 9.24 10.03 15.95
CA GLY A 53 8.18 9.26 16.62
C GLY A 53 8.26 7.75 16.37
N LEU A 54 7.09 7.10 16.33
CA LEU A 54 6.97 5.65 16.09
C LEU A 54 7.54 5.24 14.73
N MET A 55 7.40 6.08 13.71
CA MET A 55 7.91 5.80 12.36
C MET A 55 9.42 5.57 12.33
N ARG A 56 10.19 6.34 13.13
CA ARG A 56 11.64 6.14 13.27
C ARG A 56 11.93 4.76 13.89
N ILE A 57 11.17 4.37 14.91
CA ILE A 57 11.37 3.12 15.64
C ILE A 57 11.06 1.93 14.75
N GLU A 58 9.89 1.92 14.10
CA GLU A 58 9.45 0.83 13.22
C GLU A 58 10.39 0.66 12.02
N ARG A 59 10.82 1.76 11.38
CA ARG A 59 11.79 1.68 10.26
C ARG A 59 13.15 1.14 10.69
N LEU A 60 13.67 1.52 11.86
CA LEU A 60 14.93 0.97 12.38
C LEU A 60 14.81 -0.51 12.73
N GLN A 61 13.69 -0.93 13.31
CA GLN A 61 13.42 -2.35 13.55
C GLN A 61 13.32 -3.15 12.24
N PHE A 62 12.64 -2.60 11.23
CA PHE A 62 12.52 -3.23 9.93
C PHE A 62 13.90 -3.48 9.30
N ILE A 63 14.79 -2.49 9.35
CA ILE A 63 16.17 -2.65 8.87
C ILE A 63 16.91 -3.72 9.69
N ALA A 64 16.75 -3.73 11.01
CA ALA A 64 17.42 -4.69 11.88
C ALA A 64 17.00 -6.15 11.60
N ASP A 65 15.72 -6.36 11.28
CA ASP A 65 15.18 -7.69 10.98
C ASP A 65 15.70 -8.21 9.63
N HIS A 66 15.80 -7.35 8.61
CA HIS A 66 16.17 -7.74 7.23
C HIS A 66 17.67 -7.60 6.90
N CYS A 67 18.45 -6.90 7.72
CA CYS A 67 19.87 -6.62 7.47
C CYS A 67 20.76 -7.02 8.66
N PRO A 68 21.41 -8.20 8.64
CA PRO A 68 22.21 -8.69 9.77
C PRO A 68 23.44 -7.82 10.07
N THR A 69 24.08 -7.25 9.04
CA THR A 69 25.28 -6.40 9.19
C THR A 69 24.99 -5.09 9.92
N LEU A 70 23.83 -4.49 9.65
CA LEU A 70 23.38 -3.22 10.24
C LEU A 70 22.51 -3.40 11.49
N ARG A 71 22.16 -4.64 11.84
CA ARG A 71 21.22 -4.98 12.93
C ARG A 71 21.58 -4.34 14.27
N VAL A 72 22.83 -4.48 14.69
CA VAL A 72 23.26 -3.99 16.01
C VAL A 72 23.21 -2.47 16.10
N GLU A 73 23.71 -1.76 15.10
CA GLU A 73 23.70 -0.30 15.09
C GLU A 73 22.26 0.25 14.97
N ALA A 74 21.42 -0.36 14.15
CA ALA A 74 20.01 0.00 14.04
C ALA A 74 19.26 -0.16 15.38
N LEU A 75 19.47 -1.28 16.08
CA LEU A 75 18.86 -1.54 17.38
C LEU A 75 19.39 -0.61 18.48
N LYS A 76 20.69 -0.27 18.49
CA LYS A 76 21.26 0.72 19.41
C LYS A 76 20.63 2.10 19.21
N MET A 77 20.51 2.55 17.96
CA MET A 77 19.87 3.83 17.64
C MET A 77 18.40 3.82 18.06
N ALA A 78 17.67 2.73 17.77
CA ALA A 78 16.28 2.59 18.18
C ALA A 78 16.13 2.64 19.70
N LEU A 79 16.96 1.90 20.45
CA LEU A 79 16.96 1.88 21.91
C LEU A 79 17.21 3.28 22.50
N SER A 80 18.20 4.01 21.97
CA SER A 80 18.51 5.37 22.40
C SER A 80 17.36 6.36 22.18
N PHE A 81 16.56 6.14 21.15
CA PHE A 81 15.41 6.97 20.83
C PHE A 81 14.20 6.61 21.69
N VAL A 82 13.94 5.32 21.91
CA VAL A 82 12.85 4.84 22.78
C VAL A 82 13.04 5.30 24.22
N GLN A 83 14.27 5.40 24.70
CA GLN A 83 14.55 5.98 26.03
C GLN A 83 14.09 7.44 26.20
N ARG A 84 13.87 8.17 25.09
CA ARG A 84 13.31 9.53 25.10
C ARG A 84 11.78 9.54 25.10
N THR A 85 11.14 8.42 24.78
CA THR A 85 9.68 8.27 24.76
C THR A 85 9.19 7.57 26.04
N PHE A 86 7.87 7.38 26.16
CA PHE A 86 7.25 6.67 27.29
C PHE A 86 6.88 5.22 26.96
N ASN A 87 7.38 4.70 25.83
CA ASN A 87 6.99 3.39 25.32
C ASN A 87 7.87 2.29 25.92
N VAL A 88 7.35 1.67 26.99
CA VAL A 88 8.04 0.60 27.72
C VAL A 88 8.05 -0.71 26.91
N ASP A 89 6.93 -1.03 26.26
CA ASP A 89 6.79 -2.31 25.55
C ASP A 89 7.78 -2.39 24.38
N MET A 90 7.95 -1.29 23.63
CA MET A 90 8.96 -1.20 22.57
C MET A 90 10.39 -1.22 23.11
N TYR A 91 10.63 -0.70 24.32
CA TYR A 91 11.95 -0.76 24.95
C TYR A 91 12.33 -2.20 25.29
N GLU A 92 11.41 -2.97 25.90
CA GLU A 92 11.61 -4.38 26.23
C GLU A 92 11.81 -5.23 24.97
N GLU A 93 11.03 -4.96 23.91
CA GLU A 93 11.16 -5.68 22.63
C GLU A 93 12.50 -5.42 21.93
N ILE A 94 12.92 -4.15 21.81
CA ILE A 94 14.20 -3.80 21.20
C ILE A 94 15.37 -4.35 22.01
N HIS A 95 15.26 -4.30 23.35
CA HIS A 95 16.28 -4.84 24.24
C HIS A 95 16.43 -6.37 24.08
N ARG A 96 15.32 -7.09 23.96
CA ARG A 96 15.31 -8.52 23.66
C ARG A 96 16.01 -8.83 22.34
N LYS A 97 15.61 -8.15 21.25
CA LYS A 97 16.22 -8.32 19.91
C LYS A 97 17.71 -7.98 19.92
N LEU A 98 18.13 -6.93 20.65
CA LEU A 98 19.53 -6.54 20.77
C LEU A 98 20.34 -7.60 21.53
N SER A 99 19.80 -8.12 22.63
CA SER A 99 20.45 -9.18 23.42
C SER A 99 20.65 -10.46 22.60
N GLU A 100 19.66 -10.82 21.78
CA GLU A 100 19.73 -11.96 20.86
C GLU A 100 20.80 -11.73 19.77
N ALA A 101 20.80 -10.55 19.13
CA ALA A 101 21.78 -10.20 18.09
C ALA A 101 23.23 -10.16 18.61
N THR A 102 23.45 -9.62 19.81
CA THR A 102 24.78 -9.60 20.45
C THR A 102 25.25 -11.01 20.81
N ARG A 103 24.34 -11.88 21.28
CA ARG A 103 24.66 -13.28 21.56
C ARG A 103 25.02 -14.04 20.28
N GLU A 104 24.32 -13.78 19.17
CA GLU A 104 24.65 -14.35 17.86
C GLU A 104 26.06 -13.96 17.39
N LEU A 105 26.44 -12.69 17.55
CA LEU A 105 27.78 -12.21 17.22
C LEU A 105 28.88 -12.86 18.07
N GLN A 106 28.60 -13.10 19.35
CA GLN A 106 29.55 -13.73 20.27
C GLN A 106 29.75 -15.23 20.00
N ASN A 107 28.77 -15.88 19.37
CA ASN A 107 28.83 -17.28 18.95
C ASN A 107 29.42 -17.46 17.53
N ALA A 108 29.72 -16.38 16.81
CA ALA A 108 30.28 -16.45 15.45
C ALA A 108 31.77 -16.85 15.48
N PRO A 109 32.22 -17.82 14.64
CA PRO A 109 33.58 -18.37 14.69
C PRO A 109 34.71 -17.39 14.31
N ASP A 110 34.40 -16.26 13.67
CA ASP A 110 35.36 -15.20 13.28
C ASP A 110 35.36 -13.99 14.24
N ALA A 111 34.77 -14.10 15.44
CA ALA A 111 34.70 -13.00 16.40
C ALA A 111 36.08 -12.68 17.00
N ILE A 112 36.59 -11.48 16.71
CA ILE A 112 37.74 -10.89 17.40
C ILE A 112 37.34 -10.72 18.89
N PRO A 113 38.09 -11.26 19.87
CA PRO A 113 37.74 -11.22 21.29
C PRO A 113 37.62 -9.82 21.92
N GLU A 114 37.90 -8.75 21.17
CA GLU A 114 37.98 -7.36 21.65
C GLU A 114 36.87 -6.43 21.16
N SER A 115 35.87 -6.90 20.40
CA SER A 115 34.64 -6.08 20.18
C SER A 115 33.72 -6.22 21.38
N GLY A 116 34.15 -5.67 22.52
CA GLY A 116 33.48 -5.67 23.82
C GLY A 116 32.21 -4.82 23.86
N VAL A 117 31.20 -5.18 23.08
CA VAL A 117 29.85 -4.63 23.23
C VAL A 117 29.05 -5.62 24.06
N GLU A 118 29.27 -5.62 25.38
CA GLU A 118 28.36 -6.28 26.30
C GLU A 118 26.97 -5.62 26.13
N PRO A 119 25.88 -6.40 25.94
CA PRO A 119 24.58 -5.81 25.77
C PRO A 119 24.23 -5.01 27.03
N PRO A 120 23.77 -3.75 26.91
CA PRO A 120 23.42 -2.97 28.08
C PRO A 120 22.38 -3.76 28.89
N PRO A 121 22.52 -3.91 30.22
CA PRO A 121 21.54 -4.63 31.02
C PRO A 121 20.18 -3.96 30.92
N LEU A 122 19.10 -4.75 31.01
CA LEU A 122 17.75 -4.21 31.01
C LEU A 122 17.59 -3.28 32.21
N ASP A 123 17.32 -2.00 31.95
CA ASP A 123 17.14 -1.01 33.01
C ASP A 123 15.72 -1.08 33.58
N THR A 124 15.51 -2.03 34.50
CA THR A 124 14.21 -2.23 35.17
C THR A 124 13.80 -1.01 36.00
N ALA A 125 14.77 -0.25 36.53
CA ALA A 125 14.49 0.96 37.28
C ALA A 125 13.93 2.08 36.37
N TRP A 126 14.50 2.23 35.16
CA TRP A 126 13.95 3.13 34.15
C TRP A 126 12.55 2.67 33.71
N VAL A 127 12.32 1.37 33.48
CA VAL A 127 11.01 0.83 33.10
C VAL A 127 9.93 1.19 34.13
N GLU A 128 10.17 0.92 35.41
CA GLU A 128 9.21 1.23 36.48
C GLU A 128 8.99 2.74 36.63
N ALA A 129 10.07 3.53 36.60
CA ALA A 129 10.00 4.99 36.70
C ALA A 129 9.23 5.61 35.53
N THR A 130 9.45 5.13 34.30
CA THR A 130 8.79 5.59 33.08
C THR A 130 7.32 5.21 33.07
N ARG A 131 6.98 3.96 33.45
CA ARG A 131 5.58 3.52 33.59
C ARG A 131 4.82 4.38 34.62
N LYS A 132 5.44 4.66 35.77
CA LYS A 132 4.86 5.55 36.79
C LYS A 132 4.68 6.98 36.29
N LYS A 133 5.67 7.55 35.60
CA LYS A 133 5.58 8.90 35.00
C LYS A 133 4.49 8.99 33.93
N ALA A 134 4.39 7.97 33.06
CA ALA A 134 3.38 7.91 32.02
C ALA A 134 1.96 7.88 32.60
N LEU A 135 1.73 7.09 33.65
CA LEU A 135 0.45 7.01 34.35
C LEU A 135 0.08 8.33 35.05
N LEU A 136 1.02 8.95 35.78
CA LEU A 136 0.78 10.25 36.42
C LEU A 136 0.47 11.36 35.41
N LYS A 137 1.14 11.36 34.25
CA LYS A 137 0.87 12.31 33.17
C LYS A 137 -0.53 12.07 32.57
N LEU A 138 -0.93 10.81 32.40
CA LEU A 138 -2.26 10.44 31.92
C LEU A 138 -3.35 10.88 32.90
N GLU A 139 -3.21 10.60 34.19
CA GLU A 139 -4.17 11.03 35.23
C GLU A 139 -4.33 12.55 35.28
N LYS A 140 -3.22 13.29 35.12
CA LYS A 140 -3.23 14.74 35.03
C LYS A 140 -4.02 15.23 33.81
N LEU A 141 -3.70 14.70 32.62
CA LEU A 141 -4.40 15.07 31.38
C LEU A 141 -5.89 14.74 31.43
N ASP A 142 -6.28 13.60 32.01
CA ASP A 142 -7.68 13.24 32.20
C ASP A 142 -8.40 14.19 33.18
N THR A 143 -7.71 14.62 34.24
CA THR A 143 -8.25 15.59 35.21
C THR A 143 -8.44 16.96 34.55
N ASP A 144 -7.45 17.42 33.80
CA ASP A 144 -7.51 18.68 33.05
C ASP A 144 -8.64 18.64 32.00
N LEU A 145 -8.79 17.52 31.28
CA LEU A 145 -9.86 17.33 30.31
C LEU A 145 -11.25 17.36 30.96
N LYS A 146 -11.42 16.76 32.15
CA LYS A 146 -12.66 16.84 32.94
C LYS A 146 -12.97 18.28 33.35
N ASN A 147 -11.96 19.04 33.77
CA ASN A 147 -12.10 20.45 34.10
C ASN A 147 -12.51 21.28 32.88
N TYR A 148 -11.90 21.04 31.72
CA TYR A 148 -12.27 21.72 30.46
C TYR A 148 -13.71 21.42 30.03
N LYS A 149 -14.17 20.17 30.24
CA LYS A 149 -15.57 19.79 30.02
C LYS A 149 -16.52 20.48 30.99
N GLY A 150 -16.16 20.57 32.27
CA GLY A 150 -16.93 21.33 33.27
C GLY A 150 -17.10 22.80 32.89
N ASN A 151 -16.02 23.42 32.39
CA ASN A 151 -16.03 24.81 31.93
C ASN A 151 -16.74 25.03 30.59
N SER A 152 -17.09 23.96 29.86
CA SER A 152 -17.81 23.99 28.58
C SER A 152 -17.14 24.82 27.47
N ILE A 153 -15.80 24.88 27.45
CA ILE A 153 -15.04 25.61 26.42
C ILE A 153 -14.60 24.64 25.32
N LYS A 154 -15.20 24.76 24.12
CA LYS A 154 -14.93 23.85 22.98
C LYS A 154 -13.45 23.76 22.60
N GLU A 155 -12.74 24.89 22.55
CA GLU A 155 -11.32 24.91 22.15
C GLU A 155 -10.43 24.19 23.17
N SER A 156 -10.67 24.39 24.48
CA SER A 156 -9.94 23.70 25.53
C SER A 156 -10.21 22.19 25.53
N ILE A 157 -11.45 21.77 25.28
CA ILE A 157 -11.80 20.35 25.18
C ILE A 157 -11.13 19.72 23.95
N ARG A 158 -11.13 20.41 22.81
CA ARG A 158 -10.49 19.96 21.57
C ARG A 158 -8.99 19.77 21.76
N ARG A 159 -8.30 20.79 22.29
CA ARG A 159 -6.86 20.72 22.58
C ARG A 159 -6.54 19.64 23.61
N GLY A 160 -7.34 19.52 24.67
CA GLY A 160 -7.17 18.45 25.66
C GLY A 160 -7.31 17.04 25.06
N HIS A 161 -8.17 16.87 24.05
CA HIS A 161 -8.24 15.61 23.30
C HIS A 161 -7.03 15.37 22.39
N ASP A 162 -6.46 16.42 21.78
CA ASP A 162 -5.22 16.32 20.99
C ASP A 162 -4.04 15.92 21.89
N ASP A 163 -3.85 16.63 23.03
CA ASP A 163 -2.77 16.38 23.99
C ASP A 163 -2.85 14.95 24.57
N LEU A 164 -4.07 14.47 24.83
CA LEU A 164 -4.29 13.10 25.29
C LEU A 164 -3.99 12.07 24.20
N GLY A 165 -4.36 12.36 22.95
CA GLY A 165 -4.04 11.51 21.80
C GLY A 165 -2.53 11.40 21.56
N ASP A 166 -1.82 12.54 21.62
CA ASP A 166 -0.37 12.59 21.48
C ASP A 166 0.33 11.81 22.59
N HIS A 167 -0.15 11.93 23.84
CA HIS A 167 0.38 11.14 24.96
C HIS A 167 0.13 9.64 24.79
N TYR A 168 -1.02 9.23 24.26
CA TYR A 168 -1.27 7.81 23.94
C TYR A 168 -0.33 7.31 22.83
N LEU A 169 -0.02 8.12 21.81
CA LEU A 169 0.97 7.78 20.79
C LEU A 169 2.38 7.63 21.38
N ASP A 170 2.78 8.53 22.28
CA ASP A 170 4.07 8.44 22.98
C ASP A 170 4.20 7.18 23.85
N CYS A 171 3.07 6.70 24.39
CA CYS A 171 2.99 5.46 25.16
C CYS A 171 2.88 4.20 24.28
N GLY A 172 2.53 4.33 22.99
CA GLY A 172 2.34 3.21 22.06
C GLY A 172 0.90 2.69 21.94
N ASP A 173 -0.09 3.32 22.59
CA ASP A 173 -1.48 2.89 22.52
C ASP A 173 -2.23 3.53 21.34
N LEU A 174 -2.09 2.90 20.17
CA LEU A 174 -2.69 3.38 18.92
C LEU A 174 -4.23 3.40 18.96
N SER A 175 -4.85 2.44 19.66
CA SER A 175 -6.30 2.31 19.71
C SER A 175 -6.95 3.45 20.49
N ASN A 176 -6.38 3.81 21.65
CA ASN A 176 -6.91 4.90 22.46
C ASN A 176 -6.53 6.28 21.91
N ALA A 177 -5.38 6.41 21.23
CA ALA A 177 -5.04 7.61 20.48
C ALA A 177 -6.11 7.94 19.41
N LEU A 178 -6.50 6.95 18.60
CA LEU A 178 -7.53 7.12 17.56
C LEU A 178 -8.88 7.55 18.15
N LYS A 179 -9.28 6.97 19.29
CA LYS A 179 -10.52 7.33 19.99
C LYS A 179 -10.49 8.78 20.47
N CYS A 180 -9.34 9.29 20.93
CA CYS A 180 -9.19 10.67 21.39
C CYS A 180 -9.40 11.67 20.25
N TYR A 181 -8.72 11.48 19.12
CA TYR A 181 -8.91 12.35 17.95
C TYR A 181 -10.31 12.24 17.36
N SER A 182 -10.92 11.04 17.37
CA SER A 182 -12.31 10.88 16.93
C SER A 182 -13.31 11.64 17.80
N ARG A 183 -13.06 11.75 19.12
CA ARG A 183 -13.90 12.54 20.04
C ARG A 183 -13.68 14.04 19.89
N ALA A 184 -12.48 14.48 19.50
CA ALA A 184 -12.18 15.89 19.23
C ALA A 184 -13.05 16.48 18.11
N ARG A 185 -13.53 15.63 17.17
CA ARG A 185 -14.36 16.00 16.02
C ARG A 185 -15.57 16.86 16.38
N ASP A 186 -16.28 16.53 17.44
CA ASP A 186 -17.55 17.20 17.79
C ASP A 186 -17.32 18.63 18.33
N TYR A 187 -16.05 18.96 18.64
CA TYR A 187 -15.62 20.27 19.13
C TYR A 187 -14.94 21.12 18.04
N CYS A 188 -14.87 20.64 16.80
CA CYS A 188 -14.36 21.41 15.66
C CYS A 188 -15.39 22.46 15.21
N THR A 189 -14.97 23.73 15.11
CA THR A 189 -15.79 24.86 14.65
C THR A 189 -15.29 25.50 13.36
N SER A 190 -13.97 25.46 13.12
CA SER A 190 -13.30 26.00 11.93
C SER A 190 -12.80 24.87 11.02
N ALA A 191 -12.66 25.16 9.73
CA ALA A 191 -12.04 24.27 8.76
C ALA A 191 -10.63 23.83 9.17
N LYS A 192 -9.81 24.74 9.73
CA LYS A 192 -8.48 24.41 10.29
C LYS A 192 -8.54 23.32 11.36
N HIS A 193 -9.57 23.34 12.21
CA HIS A 193 -9.75 22.32 13.26
C HIS A 193 -10.06 20.95 12.64
N VAL A 194 -10.87 20.92 11.59
CA VAL A 194 -11.20 19.69 10.87
C VAL A 194 -9.96 19.12 10.18
N ILE A 195 -9.17 19.97 9.51
CA ILE A 195 -7.95 19.57 8.81
C ILE A 195 -6.92 18.97 9.78
N ASN A 196 -6.63 19.67 10.89
CA ASN A 196 -5.66 19.18 11.88
C ASN A 196 -6.11 17.84 12.49
N MET A 197 -7.40 17.72 12.83
CA MET A 197 -7.96 16.47 13.32
C MET A 197 -7.83 15.35 12.26
N CYS A 198 -8.12 15.62 10.98
CA CYS A 198 -7.95 14.65 9.90
C CYS A 198 -6.49 14.20 9.77
N LEU A 199 -5.51 15.11 9.88
CA LEU A 199 -4.08 14.78 9.83
C LEU A 199 -3.67 13.87 11.00
N ASN A 200 -4.14 14.17 12.21
CA ASN A 200 -3.88 13.31 13.38
C ASN A 200 -4.49 11.92 13.22
N VAL A 201 -5.74 11.84 12.72
CA VAL A 201 -6.37 10.54 12.43
C VAL A 201 -5.59 9.77 11.37
N ILE A 202 -5.19 10.42 10.27
CA ILE A 202 -4.36 9.81 9.22
C ILE A 202 -3.07 9.25 9.80
N LYS A 203 -2.36 10.01 10.66
CA LYS A 203 -1.14 9.57 11.32
C LYS A 203 -1.35 8.26 12.08
N VAL A 204 -2.39 8.17 12.91
CA VAL A 204 -2.68 6.93 13.66
C VAL A 204 -3.13 5.79 12.74
N SER A 205 -3.96 6.09 11.74
CA SER A 205 -4.45 5.09 10.77
C SER A 205 -3.31 4.49 9.94
N VAL A 206 -2.22 5.21 9.71
CA VAL A 206 -1.03 4.69 9.04
C VAL A 206 -0.31 3.66 9.91
N TYR A 207 -0.10 3.94 11.20
CA TYR A 207 0.49 2.97 12.13
C TYR A 207 -0.40 1.72 12.29
N LEU A 208 -1.72 1.89 12.26
CA LEU A 208 -2.68 0.77 12.25
C LEU A 208 -2.84 0.09 10.87
N GLN A 209 -2.09 0.52 9.85
CA GLN A 209 -2.17 0.04 8.47
C GLN A 209 -3.59 0.05 7.86
N ASN A 210 -4.46 0.96 8.32
CA ASN A 210 -5.81 1.10 7.79
C ASN A 210 -5.87 2.12 6.64
N TRP A 211 -5.43 1.69 5.45
CA TRP A 211 -5.27 2.55 4.27
C TRP A 211 -6.59 3.10 3.72
N SER A 212 -7.69 2.35 3.85
CA SER A 212 -9.03 2.79 3.44
C SER A 212 -9.49 4.02 4.23
N HIS A 213 -9.16 4.04 5.53
CA HIS A 213 -9.49 5.12 6.44
C HIS A 213 -8.66 6.36 6.13
N VAL A 214 -7.37 6.18 5.82
CA VAL A 214 -6.47 7.25 5.36
C VAL A 214 -7.06 7.96 4.13
N LEU A 215 -7.42 7.22 3.08
CA LEU A 215 -7.97 7.80 1.84
C LEU A 215 -9.29 8.54 2.07
N SER A 216 -10.14 8.01 2.95
CA SER A 216 -11.41 8.64 3.32
C SER A 216 -11.20 9.98 4.02
N TYR A 217 -10.26 10.03 4.98
CA TYR A 217 -9.95 11.28 5.69
C TYR A 217 -9.16 12.28 4.85
N VAL A 218 -8.32 11.83 3.92
CA VAL A 218 -7.70 12.73 2.94
C VAL A 218 -8.78 13.38 2.08
N SER A 219 -9.71 12.59 1.53
CA SER A 219 -10.82 13.12 0.73
C SER A 219 -11.69 14.09 1.53
N LYS A 220 -11.94 13.79 2.81
CA LYS A 220 -12.65 14.68 3.73
C LYS A 220 -11.90 15.99 3.96
N ALA A 221 -10.60 15.94 4.24
CA ALA A 221 -9.77 17.13 4.43
C ALA A 221 -9.74 17.99 3.15
N GLU A 222 -9.56 17.38 1.98
CA GLU A 222 -9.54 18.08 0.69
C GLU A 222 -10.90 18.73 0.33
N SER A 223 -12.01 18.13 0.76
CA SER A 223 -13.36 18.68 0.55
C SER A 223 -13.71 19.86 1.48
N THR A 224 -12.88 20.16 2.48
CA THR A 224 -13.12 21.25 3.43
C THR A 224 -12.89 22.61 2.73
N PRO A 225 -13.79 23.61 2.89
CA PRO A 225 -13.86 24.80 2.02
C PRO A 225 -12.57 25.63 1.95
N GLU A 226 -11.76 25.70 3.01
CA GLU A 226 -10.46 26.38 2.99
C GLU A 226 -9.48 25.79 1.94
N ILE A 227 -9.54 24.49 1.70
CA ILE A 227 -8.70 23.79 0.71
C ILE A 227 -9.40 23.73 -0.65
N ALA A 228 -10.73 23.56 -0.66
CA ALA A 228 -11.52 23.37 -1.88
C ALA A 228 -11.76 24.66 -2.69
N GLU A 229 -11.87 25.81 -2.03
CA GLU A 229 -12.26 27.10 -2.65
C GLU A 229 -11.06 27.99 -3.02
N GLN A 230 -9.89 27.82 -2.39
CA GLN A 230 -8.67 28.56 -2.71
C GLN A 230 -7.93 27.98 -3.94
N ARG A 231 -8.54 28.06 -5.13
CA ARG A 231 -7.93 27.63 -6.40
C ARG A 231 -6.96 28.65 -7.02
N GLY A 232 -6.79 29.81 -6.40
CA GLY A 232 -5.89 30.90 -6.82
C GLY A 232 -4.52 30.86 -6.14
N GLU A 233 -4.00 32.00 -5.69
CA GLU A 233 -2.79 32.08 -4.86
C GLU A 233 -3.01 31.33 -3.55
N ARG A 234 -2.43 30.13 -3.47
CA ARG A 234 -2.53 29.29 -2.28
C ARG A 234 -1.53 29.83 -1.27
N ASP A 235 -2.02 30.21 -0.09
CA ASP A 235 -1.16 30.54 1.05
C ASP A 235 -0.13 29.42 1.22
N SER A 236 1.14 29.77 1.51
CA SER A 236 2.22 28.80 1.71
C SER A 236 1.83 27.72 2.75
N GLN A 237 1.06 28.10 3.77
CA GLN A 237 0.52 27.17 4.76
C GLN A 237 -0.49 26.17 4.16
N THR A 238 -1.39 26.62 3.29
CA THR A 238 -2.35 25.73 2.59
C THR A 238 -1.62 24.79 1.63
N GLN A 239 -0.53 25.24 1.00
CA GLN A 239 0.36 24.37 0.23
C GLN A 239 1.01 23.28 1.07
N ALA A 240 1.51 23.61 2.26
CA ALA A 240 2.08 22.62 3.16
C ALA A 240 1.07 21.53 3.56
N ILE A 241 -0.18 21.92 3.85
CA ILE A 241 -1.24 20.98 4.18
C ILE A 241 -1.54 20.06 2.99
N LEU A 242 -1.71 20.63 1.80
CA LEU A 242 -1.96 19.86 0.58
C LEU A 242 -0.83 18.87 0.29
N THR A 243 0.42 19.29 0.43
CA THR A 243 1.59 18.40 0.29
C THR A 243 1.49 17.21 1.25
N LYS A 244 1.20 17.44 2.54
CA LYS A 244 1.04 16.35 3.53
C LYS A 244 -0.10 15.40 3.16
N LEU A 245 -1.24 15.93 2.72
CA LEU A 245 -2.39 15.13 2.27
C LEU A 245 -2.05 14.28 1.04
N LYS A 246 -1.33 14.85 0.06
CA LYS A 246 -0.89 14.12 -1.14
C LYS A 246 0.15 13.05 -0.82
N CYS A 247 1.08 13.30 0.09
CA CYS A 247 2.02 12.28 0.58
C CYS A 247 1.30 11.14 1.30
N ALA A 248 0.34 11.46 2.18
CA ALA A 248 -0.46 10.45 2.88
C ALA A 248 -1.31 9.59 1.94
N ALA A 249 -1.99 10.21 0.97
CA ALA A 249 -2.73 9.48 -0.05
C ALA A 249 -1.78 8.65 -0.94
N GLY A 250 -0.63 9.20 -1.32
CA GLY A 250 0.38 8.49 -2.10
C GLY A 250 0.86 7.21 -1.42
N LEU A 251 1.13 7.28 -0.11
CA LEU A 251 1.53 6.12 0.68
C LEU A 251 0.39 5.09 0.80
N ALA A 252 -0.84 5.54 1.07
CA ALA A 252 -1.99 4.64 1.17
C ALA A 252 -2.30 3.92 -0.16
N GLU A 253 -2.19 4.61 -1.30
CA GLU A 253 -2.35 4.02 -2.62
C GLU A 253 -1.20 3.06 -2.98
N LEU A 254 0.02 3.36 -2.52
CA LEU A 254 1.18 2.46 -2.68
C LEU A 254 0.94 1.14 -1.94
N ALA A 255 0.56 1.21 -0.66
CA ALA A 255 0.24 0.05 0.17
C ALA A 255 -0.92 -0.77 -0.44
N ALA A 256 -1.93 -0.10 -1.00
CA ALA A 256 -3.02 -0.73 -1.74
C ALA A 256 -2.64 -1.24 -3.15
N ARG A 257 -1.34 -1.23 -3.52
CA ARG A 257 -0.78 -1.67 -4.81
C ARG A 257 -1.31 -0.92 -6.03
N LYS A 258 -1.85 0.29 -5.84
CA LYS A 258 -2.37 1.17 -6.90
C LYS A 258 -1.31 2.18 -7.34
N TYR A 259 -0.21 1.66 -7.90
CA TYR A 259 0.99 2.43 -8.23
C TYR A 259 0.74 3.65 -9.13
N LYS A 260 -0.19 3.54 -10.11
CA LYS A 260 -0.49 4.67 -11.02
C LYS A 260 -1.12 5.85 -10.29
N GLN A 261 -1.99 5.57 -9.31
CA GLN A 261 -2.63 6.61 -8.52
C GLN A 261 -1.67 7.16 -7.46
N ALA A 262 -0.87 6.29 -6.83
CA ALA A 262 0.19 6.69 -5.91
C ALA A 262 1.16 7.69 -6.56
N ALA A 263 1.66 7.37 -7.77
CA ALA A 263 2.53 8.26 -8.54
C ALA A 263 1.87 9.62 -8.80
N LYS A 264 0.60 9.64 -9.25
CA LYS A 264 -0.13 10.90 -9.50
C LYS A 264 -0.25 11.78 -8.26
N CYS A 265 -0.50 11.20 -7.08
CA CYS A 265 -0.57 11.96 -5.83
C CYS A 265 0.81 12.51 -5.44
N LEU A 266 1.85 11.68 -5.46
CA LEU A 266 3.21 12.08 -5.05
C LEU A 266 3.82 13.14 -5.97
N LEU A 267 3.56 13.07 -7.28
CA LEU A 267 4.06 14.06 -8.25
C LEU A 267 3.43 15.45 -8.07
N LEU A 268 2.30 15.56 -7.37
CA LEU A 268 1.64 16.83 -7.05
C LEU A 268 2.13 17.46 -5.73
N ALA A 269 2.97 16.75 -4.97
CA ALA A 269 3.57 17.27 -3.75
C ALA A 269 4.57 18.40 -4.06
N SER A 270 4.62 19.43 -3.21
CA SER A 270 5.59 20.52 -3.33
C SER A 270 6.81 20.28 -2.44
N PHE A 271 8.02 20.48 -2.98
CA PHE A 271 9.29 20.24 -2.27
C PHE A 271 9.44 21.11 -1.02
N ASP A 272 9.07 22.39 -1.10
CA ASP A 272 9.27 23.40 -0.04
C ASP A 272 8.56 23.05 1.28
N HIS A 273 7.62 22.11 1.27
CA HIS A 273 6.78 21.77 2.42
C HIS A 273 6.68 20.26 2.66
N CYS A 274 7.63 19.48 2.15
CA CYS A 274 7.65 18.03 2.27
C CYS A 274 8.32 17.50 3.55
N ASP A 275 8.73 18.38 4.47
CA ASP A 275 9.22 17.96 5.78
C ASP A 275 8.08 17.36 6.60
N PHE A 276 7.97 16.04 6.54
CA PHE A 276 6.96 15.28 7.26
C PHE A 276 7.55 14.01 7.90
N PRO A 277 8.40 14.18 8.94
CA PRO A 277 9.18 13.10 9.55
C PRO A 277 8.33 12.03 10.23
N GLU A 278 7.05 12.31 10.47
CA GLU A 278 6.10 11.36 11.03
C GLU A 278 5.58 10.35 10.01
N LEU A 279 5.79 10.59 8.70
CA LEU A 279 5.27 9.75 7.62
C LEU A 279 6.30 9.41 6.52
N LEU A 280 6.80 10.39 5.77
CA LEU A 280 7.76 10.22 4.67
C LEU A 280 8.79 11.34 4.63
N SER A 281 10.04 10.98 4.31
CA SER A 281 11.07 11.94 3.92
C SER A 281 10.90 12.40 2.46
N PRO A 282 11.40 13.59 2.08
CA PRO A 282 11.40 14.05 0.69
C PRO A 282 12.16 13.11 -0.26
N SER A 283 13.25 12.49 0.20
CA SER A 283 13.97 11.44 -0.56
C SER A 283 13.06 10.26 -0.90
N ASN A 284 12.26 9.78 0.05
CA ASN A 284 11.33 8.69 -0.21
C ASN A 284 10.19 9.10 -1.14
N VAL A 285 9.73 10.36 -1.09
CA VAL A 285 8.77 10.88 -2.09
C VAL A 285 9.35 10.81 -3.50
N ALA A 286 10.64 11.15 -3.69
CA ALA A 286 11.33 11.06 -4.97
C ALA A 286 11.39 9.59 -5.47
N ILE A 287 11.80 8.67 -4.60
CA ILE A 287 11.95 7.24 -4.92
C ILE A 287 10.58 6.61 -5.23
N TYR A 288 9.60 6.77 -4.34
CA TYR A 288 8.28 6.14 -4.48
C TYR A 288 7.55 6.70 -5.69
N GLY A 289 7.55 8.03 -5.84
CA GLY A 289 6.93 8.71 -6.98
C GLY A 289 7.62 8.33 -8.29
N GLY A 290 8.95 8.32 -8.32
CA GLY A 290 9.76 7.99 -9.49
C GLY A 290 9.56 6.56 -9.96
N LEU A 291 9.67 5.57 -9.06
CA LEU A 291 9.50 4.15 -9.40
C LEU A 291 8.06 3.82 -9.79
N CYS A 292 7.07 4.34 -9.07
CA CYS A 292 5.67 4.13 -9.42
C CYS A 292 5.32 4.76 -10.77
N ALA A 293 5.82 5.96 -11.06
CA ALA A 293 5.64 6.61 -12.35
C ALA A 293 6.32 5.80 -13.45
N LEU A 294 7.58 5.39 -13.27
CA LEU A 294 8.32 4.60 -14.25
C LEU A 294 7.64 3.26 -14.55
N ALA A 295 7.09 2.61 -13.54
CA ALA A 295 6.37 1.35 -13.67
C ALA A 295 5.03 1.48 -14.38
N THR A 296 4.34 2.63 -14.28
CA THR A 296 2.92 2.77 -14.69
C THR A 296 2.63 3.77 -15.81
N PHE A 297 3.41 4.85 -15.95
CA PHE A 297 3.17 5.92 -16.91
C PHE A 297 3.73 5.58 -18.29
N ASP A 298 2.97 5.89 -19.33
CA ASP A 298 3.48 5.79 -20.70
C ASP A 298 4.55 6.88 -20.97
N ARG A 299 5.16 6.80 -22.16
CA ARG A 299 6.23 7.73 -22.56
C ARG A 299 5.80 9.20 -22.53
N GLN A 300 4.54 9.49 -22.91
CA GLN A 300 4.00 10.86 -22.94
C GLN A 300 3.68 11.35 -21.51
N GLU A 301 3.08 10.49 -20.69
CA GLU A 301 2.81 10.75 -19.29
C GLU A 301 4.10 11.00 -18.49
N LEU A 302 5.16 10.21 -18.72
CA LEU A 302 6.47 10.42 -18.09
C LEU A 302 7.08 11.77 -18.48
N GLN A 303 7.06 12.12 -19.77
CA GLN A 303 7.57 13.40 -20.23
C GLN A 303 6.84 14.57 -19.56
N ARG A 304 5.50 14.53 -19.59
CA ARG A 304 4.67 15.65 -19.12
C ARG A 304 4.64 15.79 -17.61
N ASN A 305 4.49 14.68 -16.89
CA ASN A 305 4.17 14.72 -15.46
C ASN A 305 5.42 14.57 -14.58
N VAL A 306 6.54 14.06 -15.11
CA VAL A 306 7.77 13.83 -14.35
C VAL A 306 8.91 14.70 -14.87
N ILE A 307 9.25 14.56 -16.16
CA ILE A 307 10.44 15.23 -16.74
C ILE A 307 10.23 16.75 -16.85
N SER A 308 9.07 17.20 -17.33
CA SER A 308 8.74 18.63 -17.43
C SER A 308 8.13 19.23 -16.17
N SER A 309 7.95 18.45 -15.10
CA SER A 309 7.40 18.95 -13.85
C SER A 309 8.46 19.73 -13.08
N SER A 310 8.27 21.05 -12.95
CA SER A 310 9.17 21.90 -12.16
C SER A 310 9.14 21.56 -10.68
N SER A 311 7.97 21.20 -10.14
CA SER A 311 7.82 20.79 -8.74
C SER A 311 8.55 19.48 -8.44
N PHE A 312 8.40 18.48 -9.32
CA PHE A 312 9.01 17.17 -9.08
C PHE A 312 10.52 17.14 -9.37
N LYS A 313 11.01 18.05 -10.21
CA LYS A 313 12.43 18.20 -10.52
C LYS A 313 13.28 18.38 -9.27
N LEU A 314 12.81 19.13 -8.28
CA LEU A 314 13.52 19.36 -7.01
C LEU A 314 13.71 18.07 -6.21
N PHE A 315 12.70 17.20 -6.16
CA PHE A 315 12.82 15.87 -5.55
C PHE A 315 13.82 14.98 -6.30
N LEU A 316 13.82 15.03 -7.63
CA LEU A 316 14.77 14.28 -8.46
C LEU A 316 16.22 14.80 -8.36
N GLU A 317 16.42 16.04 -7.93
CA GLU A 317 17.75 16.57 -7.64
C GLU A 317 18.32 16.06 -6.32
N LEU A 318 17.45 15.71 -5.37
CA LEU A 318 17.84 15.04 -4.12
C LEU A 318 18.29 13.59 -4.36
N GLU A 319 17.62 12.87 -5.26
CA GLU A 319 17.92 11.48 -5.60
C GLU A 319 18.37 11.32 -7.07
N PRO A 320 19.64 11.62 -7.39
CA PRO A 320 20.15 11.65 -8.76
C PRO A 320 20.11 10.29 -9.46
N GLN A 321 20.21 9.18 -8.72
CA GLN A 321 20.12 7.83 -9.30
C GLN A 321 18.73 7.59 -9.93
N VAL A 322 17.66 7.93 -9.22
CA VAL A 322 16.27 7.79 -9.72
C VAL A 322 16.04 8.67 -10.95
N ARG A 323 16.54 9.91 -10.90
CA ARG A 323 16.51 10.83 -12.04
C ARG A 323 17.18 10.24 -13.28
N ASP A 324 18.39 9.70 -13.12
CA ASP A 324 19.17 9.15 -14.23
C ASP A 324 18.54 7.87 -14.79
N ILE A 325 17.91 7.04 -13.94
CA ILE A 325 17.10 5.88 -14.38
C ILE A 325 15.96 6.34 -15.28
N ILE A 326 15.19 7.35 -14.86
CA ILE A 326 14.04 7.87 -15.63
C ILE A 326 14.51 8.44 -16.98
N PHE A 327 15.59 9.22 -16.99
CA PHE A 327 16.13 9.77 -18.24
C PHE A 327 16.65 8.67 -19.18
N LYS A 328 17.40 7.69 -18.68
CA LYS A 328 17.90 6.58 -19.52
C LYS A 328 16.77 5.71 -20.05
N PHE A 329 15.71 5.51 -19.27
CA PHE A 329 14.50 4.83 -19.74
C PHE A 329 13.82 5.61 -20.88
N TYR A 330 13.70 6.93 -20.74
CA TYR A 330 13.13 7.80 -21.77
C TYR A 330 14.00 7.87 -23.03
N GLU A 331 15.32 7.85 -22.89
CA GLU A 331 16.27 7.82 -24.02
C GLU A 331 16.44 6.43 -24.66
N SER A 332 15.66 5.43 -24.22
CA SER A 332 15.74 4.04 -24.70
C SER A 332 17.09 3.35 -24.44
N LYS A 333 17.84 3.80 -23.42
CA LYS A 333 19.11 3.22 -22.97
C LYS A 333 18.89 2.17 -21.87
N TYR A 334 18.17 1.09 -22.20
CA TYR A 334 17.68 0.13 -21.21
C TYR A 334 18.77 -0.63 -20.46
N ALA A 335 19.89 -0.98 -21.09
CA ALA A 335 20.98 -1.72 -20.43
C ALA A 335 21.54 -0.97 -19.22
N SER A 336 21.81 0.33 -19.37
CA SER A 336 22.32 1.16 -18.27
C SER A 336 21.22 1.52 -17.28
N CYS A 337 19.97 1.67 -17.72
CA CYS A 337 18.82 1.89 -16.86
C CYS A 337 18.62 0.70 -15.89
N LEU A 338 18.54 -0.52 -16.42
CA LEU A 338 18.34 -1.74 -15.64
C LEU A 338 19.51 -2.02 -14.71
N LYS A 339 20.75 -1.79 -15.17
CA LYS A 339 21.94 -1.92 -14.31
C LYS A 339 21.85 -1.03 -13.07
N MET A 340 21.53 0.26 -13.23
CA MET A 340 21.37 1.17 -12.09
C MET A 340 20.18 0.81 -11.21
N LEU A 341 19.09 0.31 -11.82
CA LEU A 341 17.92 -0.15 -11.08
C LEU A 341 18.26 -1.35 -10.19
N ASP A 342 19.06 -2.30 -10.70
CA ASP A 342 19.55 -3.45 -9.93
C ASP A 342 20.54 -3.03 -8.83
N GLU A 343 21.43 -2.07 -9.08
CA GLU A 343 22.36 -1.52 -8.08
C GLU A 343 21.63 -0.86 -6.89
N MET A 344 20.46 -0.24 -7.11
CA MET A 344 19.67 0.35 -6.02
C MET A 344 18.83 -0.67 -5.26
N LYS A 345 18.59 -1.86 -5.84
CA LYS A 345 17.56 -2.81 -5.38
C LYS A 345 17.73 -3.20 -3.91
N ASP A 346 18.96 -3.50 -3.51
CA ASP A 346 19.27 -3.96 -2.15
C ASP A 346 18.94 -2.89 -1.11
N ASN A 347 19.22 -1.61 -1.40
CA ASN A 347 18.85 -0.50 -0.52
C ASN A 347 17.34 -0.28 -0.46
N LEU A 348 16.63 -0.41 -1.58
CA LEU A 348 15.16 -0.28 -1.61
C LEU A 348 14.46 -1.39 -0.83
N LEU A 349 15.11 -2.55 -0.72
CA LEU A 349 14.59 -3.70 0.00
C LEU A 349 14.72 -3.55 1.53
N LEU A 350 15.45 -2.53 2.00
CA LEU A 350 15.51 -2.15 3.42
C LEU A 350 14.47 -1.10 3.82
N ASP A 351 13.66 -0.62 2.87
CA ASP A 351 12.62 0.35 3.16
C ASP A 351 11.29 -0.34 3.52
N MET A 352 10.76 0.01 4.69
CA MET A 352 9.58 -0.63 5.30
C MET A 352 8.35 -0.69 4.39
N TYR A 353 8.03 0.40 3.67
CA TYR A 353 6.82 0.44 2.84
C TYR A 353 7.10 0.02 1.40
N LEU A 354 8.32 0.21 0.90
CA LEU A 354 8.64 -0.08 -0.49
C LEU A 354 9.00 -1.53 -0.73
N ALA A 355 9.66 -2.20 0.23
CA ALA A 355 10.20 -3.54 0.04
C ALA A 355 9.18 -4.58 -0.46
N PRO A 356 7.93 -4.65 0.06
CA PRO A 356 6.92 -5.59 -0.44
C PRO A 356 6.52 -5.35 -1.91
N HIS A 357 6.83 -4.17 -2.45
CA HIS A 357 6.46 -3.75 -3.80
C HIS A 357 7.62 -3.82 -4.79
N VAL A 358 8.87 -3.95 -4.32
CA VAL A 358 10.08 -3.94 -5.17
C VAL A 358 9.95 -4.95 -6.30
N ARG A 359 9.59 -6.21 -6.00
CA ARG A 359 9.44 -7.25 -7.02
C ARG A 359 8.43 -6.85 -8.10
N THR A 360 7.24 -6.42 -7.69
CA THR A 360 6.15 -6.05 -8.61
C THR A 360 6.52 -4.86 -9.48
N LEU A 361 7.11 -3.82 -8.89
CA LEU A 361 7.54 -2.61 -9.60
C LEU A 361 8.65 -2.94 -10.61
N TYR A 362 9.66 -3.73 -10.21
CA TYR A 362 10.78 -4.10 -11.09
C TYR A 362 10.31 -4.93 -12.29
N THR A 363 9.41 -5.91 -12.06
CA THR A 363 8.81 -6.68 -13.16
C THR A 363 8.02 -5.78 -14.11
N GLN A 364 7.20 -4.85 -13.59
CA GLN A 364 6.45 -3.92 -14.44
C GLN A 364 7.35 -2.97 -15.25
N ILE A 365 8.41 -2.45 -14.64
CA ILE A 365 9.40 -1.59 -15.32
C ILE A 365 10.08 -2.37 -16.44
N ARG A 366 10.53 -3.60 -16.17
CA ARG A 366 11.18 -4.46 -17.17
C ARG A 366 10.25 -4.81 -18.33
N ASN A 367 9.03 -5.24 -18.03
CA ASN A 367 8.02 -5.56 -19.05
C ASN A 367 7.72 -4.35 -19.95
N ARG A 368 7.57 -3.16 -19.34
CA ARG A 368 7.36 -1.91 -20.08
C ARG A 368 8.54 -1.55 -20.98
N ALA A 369 9.77 -1.70 -20.48
CA ALA A 369 10.97 -1.49 -21.28
C ALA A 369 11.00 -2.42 -22.50
N LEU A 370 10.68 -3.72 -22.33
CA LEU A 370 10.62 -4.70 -23.43
C LEU A 370 9.60 -4.29 -24.50
N ILE A 371 8.39 -3.91 -24.09
CA ILE A 371 7.33 -3.43 -24.98
C ILE A 371 7.79 -2.18 -25.74
N GLN A 372 8.36 -1.20 -25.03
CA GLN A 372 8.80 0.06 -25.61
C GLN A 372 10.00 -0.13 -26.55
N TYR A 373 10.92 -1.05 -26.22
CA TYR A 373 12.04 -1.42 -27.09
C TYR A 373 11.55 -2.03 -28.40
N PHE A 374 10.56 -2.93 -28.36
CA PHE A 374 10.07 -3.61 -29.55
C PHE A 374 9.10 -2.78 -30.40
N SER A 375 8.39 -1.82 -29.79
CA SER A 375 7.38 -0.98 -30.46
C SER A 375 7.76 -0.38 -31.83
N PRO A 376 8.99 0.13 -32.07
CA PRO A 376 9.38 0.65 -33.39
C PRO A 376 9.85 -0.41 -34.39
N TYR A 377 9.93 -1.68 -34.03
CA TYR A 377 10.47 -2.76 -34.87
C TYR A 377 9.37 -3.68 -35.41
N VAL A 378 9.45 -4.00 -36.69
CA VAL A 378 8.67 -5.09 -37.31
C VAL A 378 9.38 -6.45 -37.14
N SER A 379 10.70 -6.44 -37.02
CA SER A 379 11.54 -7.62 -36.85
C SER A 379 12.75 -7.21 -36.00
N ALA A 380 13.01 -7.93 -34.92
CA ALA A 380 14.10 -7.64 -33.99
C ALA A 380 14.96 -8.89 -33.74
N ASP A 381 16.29 -8.71 -33.75
CA ASP A 381 17.25 -9.76 -33.42
C ASP A 381 17.30 -9.98 -31.89
N MET A 382 17.05 -11.21 -31.45
CA MET A 382 17.00 -11.54 -30.02
C MET A 382 18.37 -11.46 -29.34
N HIS A 383 19.48 -11.60 -30.06
CA HIS A 383 20.82 -11.45 -29.48
C HIS A 383 21.09 -10.00 -29.07
N ARG A 384 20.74 -9.05 -29.95
CA ARG A 384 20.88 -7.62 -29.65
C ARG A 384 19.93 -7.18 -28.55
N MET A 385 18.71 -7.73 -28.56
CA MET A 385 17.74 -7.47 -27.51
C MET A 385 18.23 -8.03 -26.16
N ALA A 386 18.74 -9.26 -26.11
CA ALA A 386 19.26 -9.85 -24.87
C ALA A 386 20.41 -9.03 -24.28
N ALA A 387 21.34 -8.56 -25.12
CA ALA A 387 22.41 -7.67 -24.73
C ALA A 387 21.89 -6.31 -24.19
N ALA A 388 20.83 -5.76 -24.77
CA ALA A 388 20.22 -4.51 -24.31
C ALA A 388 19.47 -4.64 -22.96
N PHE A 389 19.09 -5.87 -22.57
CA PHE A 389 18.33 -6.17 -21.35
C PHE A 389 19.14 -6.92 -20.28
N ASN A 390 20.48 -6.98 -20.45
CA ASN A 390 21.42 -7.64 -19.55
C ASN A 390 21.01 -9.09 -19.23
N THR A 391 20.53 -9.84 -20.23
CA THR A 391 20.04 -11.22 -20.05
C THR A 391 20.59 -12.15 -21.13
N THR A 392 20.36 -13.44 -20.98
CA THR A 392 20.68 -14.45 -22.00
C THR A 392 19.55 -14.58 -23.00
N VAL A 393 19.85 -15.07 -24.21
CA VAL A 393 18.83 -15.25 -25.26
C VAL A 393 17.74 -16.24 -24.83
N ALA A 394 18.11 -17.31 -24.10
CA ALA A 394 17.16 -18.29 -23.59
C ALA A 394 16.20 -17.66 -22.56
N ALA A 395 16.74 -16.92 -21.59
CA ALA A 395 15.90 -16.23 -20.60
C ALA A 395 15.01 -15.15 -21.25
N LEU A 396 15.52 -14.43 -22.25
CA LEU A 396 14.72 -13.48 -23.02
C LEU A 396 13.58 -14.17 -23.77
N GLU A 397 13.80 -15.37 -24.31
CA GLU A 397 12.78 -16.15 -25.00
C GLU A 397 11.62 -16.52 -24.07
N ASP A 398 11.93 -16.94 -22.84
CA ASP A 398 10.93 -17.23 -21.81
C ASP A 398 10.15 -15.96 -21.40
N GLU A 399 10.85 -14.85 -21.18
CA GLU A 399 10.25 -13.55 -20.84
C GLU A 399 9.31 -13.04 -21.95
N LEU A 400 9.74 -13.12 -23.21
CA LEU A 400 8.93 -12.72 -24.36
C LEU A 400 7.72 -13.63 -24.54
N THR A 401 7.87 -14.93 -24.27
CA THR A 401 6.76 -15.88 -24.32
C THR A 401 5.68 -15.50 -23.32
N GLN A 402 6.05 -15.16 -22.08
CA GLN A 402 5.12 -14.69 -21.07
C GLN A 402 4.40 -13.40 -21.52
N LEU A 403 5.13 -12.42 -22.06
CA LEU A 403 4.56 -11.16 -22.55
C LEU A 403 3.58 -11.34 -23.73
N ILE A 404 3.85 -12.31 -24.61
CA ILE A 404 2.97 -12.66 -25.72
C ILE A 404 1.71 -13.38 -25.21
N LEU A 405 1.84 -14.28 -24.23
CA LEU A 405 0.71 -14.99 -23.62
C LEU A 405 -0.22 -14.03 -22.86
N GLU A 406 0.33 -13.03 -22.18
CA GLU A 406 -0.44 -11.95 -21.53
C GLU A 406 -1.06 -10.96 -22.52
N GLY A 407 -0.66 -11.01 -23.80
CA GLY A 407 -1.19 -10.15 -24.86
C GLY A 407 -0.65 -8.72 -24.86
N LEU A 408 0.43 -8.45 -24.10
CA LEU A 408 1.06 -7.13 -24.04
C LEU A 408 1.95 -6.86 -25.26
N ILE A 409 2.48 -7.91 -25.89
CA ILE A 409 3.27 -7.83 -27.13
C ILE A 409 2.60 -8.67 -28.22
N SER A 410 2.24 -8.04 -29.34
CA SER A 410 1.77 -8.74 -30.54
C SER A 410 2.95 -9.17 -31.42
N ALA A 411 3.59 -10.29 -31.06
CA ALA A 411 4.74 -10.82 -31.79
C ALA A 411 4.71 -12.34 -31.93
N ARG A 412 5.64 -12.87 -32.72
CA ARG A 412 5.95 -14.29 -32.89
C ARG A 412 7.46 -14.49 -32.78
N VAL A 413 7.85 -15.42 -31.92
CA VAL A 413 9.25 -15.82 -31.75
C VAL A 413 9.59 -16.88 -32.80
N ASP A 414 10.56 -16.60 -33.66
CA ASP A 414 11.25 -17.62 -34.44
C ASP A 414 12.44 -18.12 -33.63
N SER A 415 12.25 -19.26 -32.96
CA SER A 415 13.26 -19.86 -32.09
C SER A 415 14.43 -20.49 -32.87
N HIS A 416 14.27 -20.76 -34.17
CA HIS A 416 15.33 -21.32 -35.01
C HIS A 416 16.32 -20.23 -35.43
N SER A 417 15.82 -19.09 -35.91
CA SER A 417 16.67 -17.96 -36.32
C SER A 417 16.97 -16.97 -35.18
N LYS A 418 16.30 -17.11 -34.03
CA LYS A 418 16.36 -16.18 -32.87
C LYS A 418 15.97 -14.76 -33.27
N ILE A 419 14.86 -14.65 -33.99
CA ILE A 419 14.28 -13.37 -34.44
C ILE A 419 12.86 -13.24 -33.90
N LEU A 420 12.53 -12.06 -33.38
CA LEU A 420 11.19 -11.69 -32.95
C LEU A 420 10.49 -10.91 -34.06
N TYR A 421 9.43 -11.47 -34.63
CA TYR A 421 8.62 -10.84 -35.68
C TYR A 421 7.35 -10.23 -35.11
N ALA A 422 7.01 -9.01 -35.52
CA ALA A 422 5.74 -8.39 -35.18
C ALA A 422 4.60 -9.17 -35.85
N ARG A 423 3.55 -9.44 -35.08
CA ARG A 423 2.37 -10.12 -35.59
C ARG A 423 1.36 -9.08 -36.05
N ASP A 424 1.27 -8.92 -37.36
CA ASP A 424 0.17 -8.19 -37.99
C ASP A 424 -1.06 -9.11 -38.04
N VAL A 425 -2.12 -8.68 -37.37
CA VAL A 425 -3.42 -9.33 -37.43
C VAL A 425 -4.29 -8.55 -38.41
N ASP A 426 -4.93 -9.23 -39.35
CA ASP A 426 -5.89 -8.58 -40.24
C ASP A 426 -7.05 -8.00 -39.43
N GLN A 427 -7.13 -6.67 -39.42
CA GLN A 427 -8.15 -5.90 -38.71
C GLN A 427 -9.55 -6.29 -39.19
N ARG A 428 -9.72 -6.59 -40.48
CA ARG A 428 -11.00 -7.00 -41.04
C ARG A 428 -11.42 -8.35 -40.47
N SER A 429 -10.59 -9.38 -40.63
CA SER A 429 -10.87 -10.72 -40.11
C SER A 429 -11.22 -10.71 -38.62
N THR A 430 -10.41 -10.01 -37.81
CA THR A 430 -10.64 -9.87 -36.35
C THR A 430 -11.99 -9.21 -36.04
N THR A 431 -12.34 -8.14 -36.76
CA THR A 431 -13.60 -7.42 -36.56
C THR A 431 -14.80 -8.28 -36.94
N PHE A 432 -14.71 -9.00 -38.06
CA PHE A 432 -15.76 -9.92 -38.52
C PHE A 432 -15.99 -11.07 -37.53
N GLU A 433 -14.91 -11.73 -37.10
CA GLU A 433 -14.98 -12.84 -36.16
C GLU A 433 -15.57 -12.39 -34.81
N LYS A 434 -15.09 -11.28 -34.25
CA LYS A 434 -15.61 -10.72 -32.99
C LYS A 434 -17.08 -10.35 -33.09
N SER A 435 -17.49 -9.74 -34.21
CA SER A 435 -18.89 -9.36 -34.45
C SER A 435 -19.80 -10.58 -34.59
N LEU A 436 -19.33 -11.63 -35.28
CA LEU A 436 -20.08 -12.87 -35.45
C LEU A 436 -20.26 -13.61 -34.12
N LEU A 437 -19.21 -13.69 -33.30
CA LEU A 437 -19.27 -14.25 -31.96
C LEU A 437 -20.23 -13.47 -31.05
N MET A 438 -20.17 -12.14 -31.07
CA MET A 438 -21.09 -11.28 -30.33
C MET A 438 -22.54 -11.51 -30.78
N GLY A 439 -22.79 -11.61 -32.09
CA GLY A 439 -24.11 -11.90 -32.64
C GLY A 439 -24.66 -13.26 -32.19
N LYS A 440 -23.81 -14.31 -32.18
CA LYS A 440 -24.18 -15.64 -31.71
C LYS A 440 -24.52 -15.64 -30.21
N GLU A 441 -23.72 -14.95 -29.41
CA GLU A 441 -23.95 -14.81 -27.97
C GLU A 441 -25.21 -13.98 -27.66
N PHE A 442 -25.46 -12.92 -28.42
CA PHE A 442 -26.69 -12.13 -28.33
C PHE A 442 -27.93 -12.99 -28.60
N GLN A 443 -27.93 -13.76 -29.69
CA GLN A 443 -29.04 -14.67 -30.01
C GLN A 443 -29.26 -15.73 -28.92
N ARG A 444 -28.18 -16.27 -28.35
CA ARG A 444 -28.25 -17.23 -27.25
C ARG A 444 -28.91 -16.61 -26.01
N ARG A 445 -28.48 -15.41 -25.61
CA ARG A 445 -29.03 -14.67 -24.48
C ARG A 445 -30.50 -14.30 -24.68
N ALA A 446 -30.87 -13.85 -25.87
CA ALA A 446 -32.25 -13.55 -26.21
C ALA A 446 -33.15 -14.78 -26.10
N LYS A 447 -32.74 -15.92 -26.67
CA LYS A 447 -33.48 -17.19 -26.56
C LYS A 447 -33.58 -17.66 -25.11
N ALA A 448 -32.50 -17.57 -24.34
CA ALA A 448 -32.49 -17.92 -22.91
C ALA A 448 -33.47 -17.04 -22.11
N MET A 449 -33.51 -15.74 -22.38
CA MET A 449 -34.45 -14.80 -21.76
C MET A 449 -35.90 -15.11 -22.14
N MET A 450 -36.18 -15.43 -23.41
CA MET A 450 -37.52 -15.83 -23.86
C MET A 450 -37.99 -17.10 -23.14
N LEU A 451 -37.13 -18.10 -23.00
CA LEU A 451 -37.43 -19.31 -22.23
C LEU A 451 -37.67 -18.98 -20.76
N ARG A 452 -36.87 -18.09 -20.16
CA ARG A 452 -37.06 -17.63 -18.78
C ARG A 452 -38.41 -16.93 -18.59
N ALA A 453 -38.81 -16.07 -19.53
CA ALA A 453 -40.11 -15.42 -19.51
C ALA A 453 -41.26 -16.43 -19.66
N ALA A 454 -41.09 -17.44 -20.51
CA ALA A 454 -42.08 -18.49 -20.72
C ALA A 454 -42.31 -19.35 -19.46
N VAL A 455 -41.25 -19.76 -18.74
CA VAL A 455 -41.39 -20.53 -17.49
C VAL A 455 -42.05 -19.70 -16.39
N LEU A 456 -41.74 -18.39 -16.30
CA LEU A 456 -42.39 -17.48 -15.35
C LEU A 456 -43.87 -17.29 -15.67
N ARG A 457 -44.22 -17.10 -16.95
CA ARG A 457 -45.63 -16.97 -17.39
C ARG A 457 -46.46 -18.21 -17.06
N ASN A 458 -45.87 -19.39 -17.18
CA ASN A 458 -46.53 -20.66 -16.91
C ASN A 458 -46.41 -21.11 -15.44
N GLN A 459 -45.91 -20.25 -14.54
CA GLN A 459 -45.70 -20.56 -13.11
C GLN A 459 -44.84 -21.81 -12.86
N ILE A 460 -43.94 -22.15 -13.79
CA ILE A 460 -42.99 -23.25 -13.65
C ILE A 460 -41.83 -22.75 -12.79
N HIS A 461 -41.94 -22.97 -11.49
CA HIS A 461 -40.90 -22.68 -10.52
C HIS A 461 -40.42 -23.98 -9.87
N VAL A 462 -39.15 -23.99 -9.46
CA VAL A 462 -38.60 -25.09 -8.68
C VAL A 462 -39.27 -25.05 -7.32
N LYS A 463 -40.16 -26.01 -7.04
CA LYS A 463 -40.75 -26.15 -5.70
C LYS A 463 -39.65 -26.64 -4.76
N SER A 464 -39.56 -26.03 -3.59
CA SER A 464 -38.74 -26.57 -2.51
C SER A 464 -39.20 -28.01 -2.23
N PRO A 465 -38.28 -28.98 -2.09
CA PRO A 465 -38.67 -30.31 -1.70
C PRO A 465 -39.42 -30.25 -0.35
N PRO A 466 -40.48 -31.05 -0.14
CA PRO A 466 -41.15 -31.11 1.14
C PRO A 466 -40.12 -31.48 2.20
N ARG A 467 -39.95 -30.66 3.25
CA ARG A 467 -39.28 -31.12 4.47
C ARG A 467 -40.14 -32.25 5.03
N GLU A 468 -39.67 -33.48 4.92
CA GLU A 468 -40.28 -34.61 5.63
C GLU A 468 -40.27 -34.28 7.13
N GLY A 469 -41.45 -34.04 7.72
CA GLY A 469 -41.59 -33.86 9.17
C GLY A 469 -42.50 -32.74 9.66
N SER A 470 -43.66 -32.49 9.07
CA SER A 470 -44.80 -31.91 9.82
C SER A 470 -46.13 -32.20 9.14
N GLN A 471 -46.85 -33.18 9.69
CA GLN A 471 -48.30 -33.25 9.59
C GLN A 471 -48.90 -32.05 10.33
N GLY A 472 -49.86 -31.35 9.73
CA GLY A 472 -50.64 -30.34 10.46
C GLY A 472 -51.31 -29.29 9.58
N GLU A 473 -52.50 -29.66 9.10
CA GLU A 473 -53.66 -28.80 8.82
C GLU A 473 -53.64 -27.69 7.75
N LEU A 474 -54.69 -27.79 6.93
CA LEU A 474 -55.14 -26.89 5.89
C LEU A 474 -55.70 -25.59 6.48
N THR A 475 -55.23 -24.44 6.00
CA THR A 475 -56.09 -23.26 5.74
C THR A 475 -55.55 -22.48 4.53
N PRO A 476 -56.40 -22.00 3.60
CA PRO A 476 -55.94 -21.17 2.49
C PRO A 476 -55.96 -19.69 2.92
N ALA A 477 -54.81 -19.14 3.31
CA ALA A 477 -54.67 -17.70 3.49
C ALA A 477 -54.32 -17.06 2.14
N ASN A 478 -55.32 -16.36 1.58
CA ASN A 478 -55.16 -15.38 0.52
C ASN A 478 -54.08 -14.36 0.91
N SER A 479 -52.97 -14.31 0.18
CA SER A 479 -52.07 -13.16 0.18
C SER A 479 -51.88 -12.64 -1.24
N GLN A 480 -52.82 -11.80 -1.67
CA GLN A 480 -52.57 -10.82 -2.73
C GLN A 480 -51.50 -9.85 -2.23
N SER A 481 -50.27 -9.98 -2.70
CA SER A 481 -49.29 -8.89 -2.64
C SER A 481 -49.39 -8.12 -3.96
N ARG A 482 -49.98 -6.92 -3.89
CA ARG A 482 -49.90 -5.91 -4.94
C ARG A 482 -48.44 -5.56 -5.16
N MET A 483 -47.91 -5.79 -6.36
CA MET A 483 -46.69 -5.11 -6.80
C MET A 483 -47.08 -3.71 -7.25
N SER A 484 -46.65 -2.70 -6.48
CA SER A 484 -46.62 -1.31 -6.92
C SER A 484 -45.54 -1.17 -8.00
N THR A 485 -45.96 -0.89 -9.23
CA THR A 485 -45.11 -0.33 -10.28
C THR A 485 -44.89 1.15 -10.00
N ASN A 486 -43.67 1.55 -9.67
CA ASN A 486 -43.23 2.92 -9.88
C ASN A 486 -42.60 3.01 -11.28
N MET A 487 -43.14 3.93 -12.08
CA MET A 487 -42.45 4.58 -13.19
C MET A 487 -41.24 5.37 -12.69
#